data_AF-A0A1H9CVA7-F1
#
_entry.id   AF-A0A1H9CVA7-F1
#
_cell.length_a   1.000
_cell.length_b   1.000
_cell.length_c   1.000
_cell.angle_alpha   90.00
_cell.angle_beta   90.00
_cell.angle_gamma   90.00
#
_symmetry.space_group_name_H-M   'P 1'
#
loop_
_entity.id
_entity.type
_entity.pdbx_description
1 polymer ?
#
loop_
_entity_poly.entity_id
_entity_poly.type
_entity_poly.pdbx_seq_one_letter_code
_entity_poly.pdbx_strand_id
1 'polypeptide(L)'
;MTELEIFYQLKKSVLEQYQNSYPYFNGSWKSFSSQDILNLIDDIQLKTKQSVSEKWIYTHLKPETNEKLPRKDMLDILSVYVGKSGWDEFKFVDNAVVEKEEIKDVSNENSKKKLGIWPFNKQWMTILIVGIVLIGFLVWKFTSNEHQKIELQNSFTKDSISKEEVKAFIVEDSVEKPIDIQTSTLKLEKETKVVIKSPFYKQKEVTLSPNEPLSRIELNPNDYAMMLKAFMKSDIKDWQTRKEQLNKILSDNLEVMVMLQDNLGAEYFNKSEFSQKVIIPSASLKKLKIVELKQEKDNKISFLRLTEE
;
A
#
# COMPACT_ATOMS: atom_id res chain seq x y z
N MET A 1 -1.05 22.46 39.54
CA MET A 1 -0.94 21.04 39.15
C MET A 1 0.53 20.64 39.25
N THR A 2 0.86 19.55 39.93
CA THR A 2 2.24 19.02 39.99
C THR A 2 2.61 18.40 38.65
N GLU A 3 3.91 18.31 38.30
CA GLU A 3 4.33 17.66 37.04
C GLU A 3 3.85 16.21 36.93
N LEU A 4 3.66 15.54 38.07
CA LEU A 4 3.19 14.16 38.17
C LEU A 4 1.68 14.06 37.89
N GLU A 5 0.89 15.05 38.28
CA GLU A 5 -0.53 15.16 37.91
C GLU A 5 -0.68 15.42 36.40
N ILE A 6 0.16 16.28 35.81
CA ILE A 6 0.18 16.51 34.35
C ILE A 6 0.53 15.21 33.62
N PHE A 7 1.47 14.42 34.16
CA PHE A 7 1.78 13.11 33.59
C PHE A 7 0.58 12.15 33.62
N TYR A 8 -0.27 12.20 34.64
CA TYR A 8 -1.50 11.41 34.67
C TYR A 8 -2.53 11.86 33.64
N GLN A 9 -2.61 13.15 33.35
CA GLN A 9 -3.40 13.63 32.22
C GLN A 9 -2.84 13.17 30.88
N LEU A 10 -1.51 13.14 30.72
CA LEU A 10 -0.87 12.58 29.53
C LEU A 10 -1.21 11.10 29.39
N LYS A 11 -1.14 10.31 30.47
CA LYS A 11 -1.57 8.90 30.47
C LYS A 11 -3.02 8.75 30.02
N LYS A 12 -3.91 9.62 30.48
CA LYS A 12 -5.31 9.61 30.07
C LYS A 12 -5.46 9.97 28.60
N SER A 13 -4.77 11.00 28.12
CA SER A 13 -4.80 11.45 26.73
C SER A 13 -4.25 10.39 25.78
N VAL A 14 -3.17 9.69 26.17
CA VAL A 14 -2.62 8.56 25.41
C VAL A 14 -3.63 7.42 25.33
N LEU A 15 -4.32 7.12 26.43
CA LEU A 15 -5.35 6.09 26.45
C LEU A 15 -6.56 6.45 25.59
N GLU A 16 -7.03 7.69 25.65
CA GLU A 16 -8.12 8.21 24.82
C GLU A 16 -7.71 8.20 23.33
N GLN A 17 -6.49 8.64 23.02
CA GLN A 17 -5.93 8.58 21.67
C GLN A 17 -5.83 7.15 21.15
N TYR A 18 -5.46 6.21 22.00
CA TYR A 18 -5.44 4.78 21.69
C TYR A 18 -6.85 4.25 21.46
N GLN A 19 -7.81 4.56 22.33
CA GLN A 19 -9.23 4.18 22.18
C GLN A 19 -9.84 4.72 20.88
N ASN A 20 -9.44 5.92 20.44
CA ASN A 20 -9.84 6.48 19.15
C ASN A 20 -9.30 5.67 17.95
N SER A 21 -8.07 5.15 18.05
CA SER A 21 -7.47 4.24 17.06
C SER A 21 -8.08 2.83 17.14
N TYR A 22 -8.42 2.37 18.34
CA TYR A 22 -8.88 1.01 18.65
C TYR A 22 -10.22 1.02 19.43
N PRO A 23 -11.37 1.33 18.78
CA PRO A 23 -12.65 1.51 19.47
C PRO A 23 -13.22 0.28 20.18
N TYR A 24 -12.64 -0.91 19.95
CA TYR A 24 -13.01 -2.15 20.64
C TYR A 24 -12.41 -2.24 22.05
N PHE A 25 -11.38 -1.44 22.34
CA PHE A 25 -10.76 -1.43 23.66
C PHE A 25 -11.57 -0.53 24.60
N ASN A 26 -12.30 -1.13 25.54
CA ASN A 26 -13.06 -0.43 26.58
C ASN A 26 -12.42 -0.54 27.98
N GLY A 27 -11.11 -0.85 28.03
CA GLY A 27 -10.38 -1.07 29.26
C GLY A 27 -9.70 0.17 29.83
N SER A 28 -8.93 -0.04 30.90
CA SER A 28 -8.01 0.95 31.48
C SER A 28 -6.57 0.47 31.34
N TRP A 29 -5.60 1.29 31.76
CA TRP A 29 -4.18 0.89 31.81
C TRP A 29 -3.94 -0.43 32.56
N LYS A 30 -4.76 -0.75 33.57
CA LYS A 30 -4.65 -2.01 34.33
C LYS A 30 -5.04 -3.24 33.51
N SER A 31 -6.07 -3.10 32.67
CA SER A 31 -6.57 -4.18 31.79
C SER A 31 -5.94 -4.15 30.39
N PHE A 32 -4.96 -3.29 30.16
CA PHE A 32 -4.24 -3.18 28.90
C PHE A 32 -3.41 -4.46 28.68
N SER A 33 -3.77 -5.24 27.66
CA SER A 33 -3.18 -6.56 27.42
C SER A 33 -1.80 -6.45 26.76
N SER A 34 -1.01 -7.54 26.76
CA SER A 34 0.28 -7.56 26.06
C SER A 34 0.15 -7.24 24.57
N GLN A 35 -0.93 -7.69 23.92
CA GLN A 35 -1.20 -7.36 22.52
C GLN A 35 -1.52 -5.87 22.34
N ASP A 36 -2.28 -5.27 23.26
CA ASP A 36 -2.59 -3.84 23.21
C ASP A 36 -1.32 -2.99 23.39
N ILE A 37 -0.39 -3.45 24.25
CA ILE A 37 0.94 -2.83 24.43
C ILE A 37 1.72 -2.84 23.11
N LEU A 38 1.81 -3.99 22.43
CA LEU A 38 2.49 -4.09 21.15
C LEU A 38 1.85 -3.17 20.10
N ASN A 39 0.52 -3.18 20.01
CA ASN A 39 -0.22 -2.30 19.11
C ASN A 39 0.05 -0.81 19.40
N LEU A 40 0.10 -0.42 20.68
CA LEU A 40 0.42 0.95 21.10
C LEU A 40 1.86 1.34 20.70
N ILE A 41 2.83 0.44 20.89
CA ILE A 41 4.23 0.69 20.50
C ILE A 41 4.33 0.92 19.00
N ASP A 42 3.68 0.06 18.20
CA ASP A 42 3.63 0.19 16.75
C ASP A 42 2.98 1.51 16.31
N ASP A 43 1.88 1.88 16.95
CA ASP A 43 1.17 3.15 16.74
C ASP A 43 2.05 4.37 17.02
N ILE A 44 2.78 4.36 18.14
CA ILE A 44 3.72 5.40 18.53
C ILE A 44 4.86 5.48 17.52
N GLN A 45 5.42 4.35 17.11
CA GLN A 45 6.51 4.30 16.13
C GLN A 45 6.08 4.81 14.75
N LEU A 46 4.87 4.47 14.33
CA LEU A 46 4.34 4.91 13.04
C LEU A 46 4.16 6.42 13.00
N LYS A 47 3.59 7.01 14.06
CA LYS A 47 3.27 8.45 14.14
C LYS A 47 4.48 9.33 14.49
N THR A 48 5.31 8.89 15.44
CA THR A 48 6.40 9.72 16.00
C THR A 48 7.76 9.41 15.39
N LYS A 49 7.90 8.28 14.67
CA LYS A 49 9.19 7.70 14.23
C LYS A 49 10.15 7.35 15.36
N GLN A 50 9.66 7.32 16.59
CA GLN A 50 10.38 6.93 17.80
C GLN A 50 9.63 5.79 18.48
N SER A 51 10.32 4.96 19.27
CA SER A 51 9.73 3.80 19.91
C SER A 51 9.88 3.84 21.43
N VAL A 52 9.00 3.12 22.11
CA VAL A 52 8.97 2.94 23.56
C VAL A 52 9.08 1.45 23.84
N SER A 53 9.89 1.05 24.82
CA SER A 53 10.01 -0.38 25.16
C SER A 53 8.79 -0.87 25.95
N GLU A 54 8.42 -2.14 25.76
CA GLU A 54 7.37 -2.80 26.55
C GLU A 54 7.62 -2.65 28.05
N LYS A 55 8.85 -2.88 28.50
CA LYS A 55 9.26 -2.73 29.90
C LYS A 55 8.94 -1.34 30.43
N TRP A 56 9.12 -0.30 29.62
CA TRP A 56 8.81 1.06 30.01
C TRP A 56 7.31 1.27 30.22
N ILE A 57 6.46 0.72 29.33
CA ILE A 57 4.99 0.79 29.45
C ILE A 57 4.52 0.10 30.75
N TYR A 58 5.05 -1.08 31.04
CA TYR A 58 4.77 -1.78 32.30
C TYR A 58 5.18 -1.00 33.55
N THR A 59 6.27 -0.23 33.46
CA THR A 59 6.83 0.53 34.60
C THR A 59 6.11 1.86 34.83
N HIS A 60 5.67 2.54 33.77
CA HIS A 60 5.20 3.93 33.85
C HIS A 60 3.73 4.14 33.48
N LEU A 61 3.21 3.43 32.48
CA LEU A 61 1.81 3.58 32.05
C LEU A 61 0.86 2.66 32.82
N LYS A 62 1.26 1.39 33.03
CA LYS A 62 0.40 0.38 33.67
C LYS A 62 0.06 0.68 35.14
N PRO A 63 1.01 1.12 36.01
CA PRO A 63 0.70 1.39 37.41
C PRO A 63 -0.24 2.58 37.54
N GLU A 64 -1.17 2.54 38.49
CA GLU A 64 -2.08 3.67 38.76
C GLU A 64 -1.32 4.85 39.37
N THR A 65 -0.36 4.57 40.26
CA THR A 65 0.50 5.55 40.91
C THR A 65 1.96 5.37 40.50
N ASN A 66 2.71 6.48 40.42
CA ASN A 66 4.11 6.50 40.05
C ASN A 66 4.88 7.29 41.10
N GLU A 67 6.04 6.78 41.54
CA GLU A 67 6.87 7.46 42.54
C GLU A 67 7.67 8.63 41.95
N LYS A 68 8.03 8.52 40.67
CA LYS A 68 8.89 9.47 39.96
C LYS A 68 8.36 9.75 38.57
N LEU A 69 8.57 10.98 38.12
CA LEU A 69 8.30 11.39 36.76
C LEU A 69 9.26 10.63 35.81
N PRO A 70 8.76 10.07 34.70
CA PRO A 70 9.63 9.51 33.68
C PRO A 70 10.54 10.56 33.04
N ARG A 71 11.60 10.10 32.36
CA ARG A 71 12.51 10.98 31.63
C ARG A 71 11.77 11.78 30.54
N LYS A 72 12.24 13.01 30.28
CA LYS A 72 11.60 13.96 29.36
C LYS A 72 11.45 13.42 27.93
N ASP A 73 12.43 12.69 27.42
CA ASP A 73 12.40 12.03 26.10
C ASP A 73 11.14 11.17 25.91
N MET A 74 10.78 10.40 26.94
CA MET A 74 9.61 9.53 26.90
C MET A 74 8.32 10.33 26.97
N LEU A 75 8.32 11.43 27.73
CA LEU A 75 7.18 12.35 27.80
C LEU A 75 6.98 13.08 26.47
N ASP A 76 8.06 13.48 25.80
CA ASP A 76 8.03 14.10 24.47
C ASP A 76 7.41 13.14 23.45
N ILE A 77 7.87 11.87 23.39
CA ILE A 77 7.30 10.85 22.49
C ILE A 77 5.78 10.72 22.68
N LEU A 78 5.33 10.57 23.92
CA LEU A 78 3.91 10.42 24.22
C LEU A 78 3.10 11.69 23.91
N SER A 79 3.69 12.86 24.13
CA SER A 79 3.07 14.15 23.81
C SER A 79 2.89 14.31 22.30
N VAL A 80 3.88 13.90 21.51
CA VAL A 80 3.79 13.83 20.05
C VAL A 80 2.74 12.83 19.59
N TYR A 81 2.66 11.67 20.23
CA TYR A 81 1.65 10.67 19.92
C TYR A 81 0.21 11.20 20.08
N VAL A 82 -0.04 12.04 21.10
CA VAL A 82 -1.36 12.68 21.33
C VAL A 82 -1.55 14.00 20.56
N GLY A 83 -0.65 14.31 19.62
CA GLY A 83 -0.80 15.44 18.70
C GLY A 83 -0.29 16.78 19.21
N LYS A 84 0.62 16.79 20.21
CA LYS A 84 1.37 17.98 20.63
C LYS A 84 2.78 17.97 20.03
N SER A 85 3.50 19.09 20.05
CA SER A 85 4.90 19.15 19.60
C SER A 85 5.89 18.52 20.59
N GLY A 86 5.51 18.40 21.87
CA GLY A 86 6.33 17.79 22.91
C GLY A 86 5.77 17.99 24.32
N TRP A 87 6.50 17.52 25.32
CA TRP A 87 6.12 17.59 26.74
C TRP A 87 5.94 19.03 27.22
N ASP A 88 6.76 19.94 26.72
CA ASP A 88 6.67 21.34 27.08
C ASP A 88 5.33 21.94 26.64
N GLU A 89 4.92 21.75 25.37
CA GLU A 89 3.58 22.17 24.91
C GLU A 89 2.46 21.48 25.70
N PHE A 90 2.59 20.18 25.99
CA PHE A 90 1.57 19.46 26.76
C PHE A 90 1.35 20.08 28.15
N LYS A 91 2.42 20.52 28.84
CA LYS A 91 2.32 21.24 30.13
C LYS A 91 1.60 22.60 30.01
N PHE A 92 1.74 23.27 28.87
CA PHE A 92 1.15 24.60 28.65
C PHE A 92 -0.30 24.54 28.20
N VAL A 93 -0.74 23.47 27.52
CA VAL A 93 -2.10 23.35 26.98
C VAL A 93 -3.18 23.28 28.08
N ASP A 94 -2.84 22.94 29.33
CA ASP A 94 -3.78 23.00 30.47
C ASP A 94 -3.78 24.36 31.19
N ASN A 95 -2.98 25.33 30.71
CA ASN A 95 -2.96 26.72 31.17
C ASN A 95 -2.89 27.69 29.97
N ALA A 96 -3.99 27.79 29.22
CA ALA A 96 -4.42 28.92 28.37
C ALA A 96 -4.95 28.50 26.99
N VAL A 97 -6.05 29.15 26.64
CA VAL A 97 -6.81 29.08 25.40
C VAL A 97 -6.09 29.89 24.30
N VAL A 98 -5.91 29.26 23.12
CA VAL A 98 -5.75 29.83 21.76
C VAL A 98 -4.56 30.75 21.48
N GLU A 99 -3.71 30.34 20.53
CA GLU A 99 -3.50 31.09 19.27
C GLU A 99 -2.91 30.20 18.17
N LYS A 100 -3.58 30.19 17.02
CA LYS A 100 -3.06 29.67 15.75
C LYS A 100 -2.48 30.86 14.99
N GLU A 101 -1.22 30.78 14.58
CA GLU A 101 -0.67 31.67 13.55
C GLU A 101 -0.33 30.88 12.27
N GLU A 102 -0.86 31.37 11.15
CA GLU A 102 -0.48 31.03 9.78
C GLU A 102 0.54 32.05 9.25
N ILE A 103 1.53 31.59 8.48
CA ILE A 103 2.34 32.42 7.55
C ILE A 103 2.57 31.54 6.31
N LYS A 104 1.88 31.76 5.17
CA LYS A 104 2.04 32.75 4.08
C LYS A 104 3.27 32.59 3.17
N ASP A 105 2.92 32.56 1.89
CA ASP A 105 3.72 32.49 0.67
C ASP A 105 4.80 33.57 0.53
N VAL A 106 5.89 33.21 -0.16
CA VAL A 106 6.85 34.15 -0.75
C VAL A 106 6.82 34.03 -2.27
N SER A 107 6.25 35.06 -2.89
CA SER A 107 6.41 35.41 -4.30
C SER A 107 7.83 35.85 -4.61
N ASN A 108 8.35 35.52 -5.79
CA ASN A 108 9.45 36.27 -6.39
C ASN A 108 9.23 36.48 -7.91
N GLU A 109 8.93 37.73 -8.26
CA GLU A 109 9.28 38.39 -9.52
C GLU A 109 10.82 38.32 -9.75
N ASN A 110 11.47 38.51 -10.89
CA ASN A 110 11.21 39.07 -12.20
C ASN A 110 12.42 38.66 -13.10
N SER A 111 12.26 38.53 -14.42
CA SER A 111 13.19 39.10 -15.43
C SER A 111 12.83 38.69 -16.85
N LYS A 112 12.28 39.64 -17.62
CA LYS A 112 12.17 39.54 -19.08
C LYS A 112 13.39 40.23 -19.71
N LYS A 113 14.25 39.47 -20.40
CA LYS A 113 15.26 40.03 -21.32
C LYS A 113 14.67 40.10 -22.73
N LYS A 114 14.69 41.31 -23.31
CA LYS A 114 14.43 41.57 -24.74
C LYS A 114 15.58 41.01 -25.58
N LEU A 115 15.27 40.21 -26.60
CA LEU A 115 16.21 39.76 -27.63
C LEU A 115 15.90 40.50 -28.93
N GLY A 116 16.87 41.24 -29.46
CA GLY A 116 16.78 41.95 -30.72
C GLY A 116 16.86 41.00 -31.91
N ILE A 117 15.99 41.19 -32.90
CA ILE A 117 15.93 40.40 -34.13
C ILE A 117 16.51 41.25 -35.27
N TRP A 118 17.51 40.71 -35.95
CA TRP A 118 18.11 41.26 -37.18
C TRP A 118 17.33 40.72 -38.41
N PRO A 119 17.11 41.49 -39.50
CA PRO A 119 16.15 41.11 -40.54
C PRO A 119 16.75 40.10 -41.53
N PHE A 120 16.25 38.86 -41.52
CA PHE A 120 16.62 37.79 -42.45
C PHE A 120 15.62 37.67 -43.62
N ASN A 121 16.16 37.44 -44.81
CA ASN A 121 15.47 37.46 -46.11
C ASN A 121 14.43 36.29 -46.25
N LYS A 122 13.20 36.62 -46.68
CA LYS A 122 12.00 35.74 -46.69
C LYS A 122 12.15 34.47 -47.54
N GLN A 123 13.02 34.45 -48.55
CA GLN A 123 13.17 33.30 -49.47
C GLN A 123 13.96 32.12 -48.88
N TRP A 124 14.79 32.35 -47.87
CA TRP A 124 15.52 31.25 -47.20
C TRP A 124 14.64 30.55 -46.16
N MET A 125 13.61 31.23 -45.65
CA MET A 125 12.65 30.68 -44.69
C MET A 125 11.79 29.57 -45.32
N THR A 126 11.35 29.75 -46.57
CA THR A 126 10.46 28.79 -47.24
C THR A 126 11.15 27.47 -47.57
N ILE A 127 12.42 27.50 -47.99
CA ILE A 127 13.20 26.30 -48.29
C ILE A 127 13.51 25.52 -47.01
N LEU A 128 13.80 26.22 -45.92
CA LEU A 128 14.11 25.63 -44.62
C LEU A 128 12.85 24.99 -43.99
N ILE A 129 11.68 25.61 -44.14
CA ILE A 129 10.40 25.05 -43.69
C ILE A 129 10.07 23.76 -44.44
N VAL A 130 10.21 23.72 -45.77
CA VAL A 130 9.92 22.51 -46.56
C VAL A 130 10.91 21.39 -46.23
N GLY A 131 12.19 21.71 -46.02
CA GLY A 131 13.20 20.75 -45.58
C GLY A 131 12.89 20.17 -44.19
N ILE A 132 12.49 21.00 -43.23
CA ILE A 132 12.07 20.55 -41.89
C ILE A 132 10.82 19.66 -41.97
N VAL A 133 9.86 19.99 -42.82
CA VAL A 133 8.63 19.18 -42.98
C VAL A 133 8.96 17.82 -43.59
N LEU A 134 9.84 17.75 -44.58
CA LEU A 134 10.26 16.49 -45.20
C LEU A 134 11.11 15.62 -44.26
N ILE A 135 12.02 16.24 -43.51
CA ILE A 135 12.81 15.56 -42.48
C ILE A 135 11.89 15.09 -41.35
N GLY A 136 10.93 15.92 -40.93
CA GLY A 136 9.91 15.56 -39.94
C GLY A 136 9.04 14.39 -40.42
N PHE A 137 8.66 14.36 -41.70
CA PHE A 137 7.90 13.26 -42.29
C PHE A 137 8.73 11.97 -42.38
N LEU A 138 10.01 12.06 -42.75
CA LEU A 138 10.94 10.92 -42.76
C LEU A 138 11.21 10.39 -41.35
N VAL A 139 11.47 11.27 -40.38
CA VAL A 139 11.66 10.92 -38.97
C VAL A 139 10.38 10.32 -38.38
N TRP A 140 9.20 10.85 -38.72
CA TRP A 140 7.91 10.29 -38.30
C TRP A 140 7.69 8.90 -38.89
N LYS A 141 7.96 8.72 -40.19
CA LYS A 141 7.84 7.41 -40.86
C LYS A 141 8.85 6.38 -40.32
N PHE A 142 10.06 6.81 -39.94
CA PHE A 142 11.11 5.93 -39.40
C PHE A 142 10.99 5.69 -37.89
N THR A 143 10.33 6.59 -37.14
CA THR A 143 10.02 6.45 -35.70
C THR A 143 8.71 5.70 -35.46
N SER A 144 7.81 5.61 -36.45
CA SER A 144 6.54 4.88 -36.34
C SER A 144 6.69 3.36 -36.47
N ASN A 145 7.81 2.80 -35.98
CA ASN A 145 7.82 1.40 -35.59
C ASN A 145 7.09 1.30 -34.26
N GLU A 146 5.76 1.25 -34.31
CA GLU A 146 4.95 0.89 -33.15
C GLU A 146 5.31 -0.54 -32.76
N HIS A 147 6.28 -0.64 -31.86
CA HIS A 147 6.52 -1.84 -31.10
C HIS A 147 5.22 -2.19 -30.37
N GLN A 148 4.56 -3.26 -30.82
CA GLN A 148 3.30 -3.72 -30.26
C GLN A 148 3.50 -4.02 -28.76
N LYS A 149 2.89 -3.20 -27.90
CA LYS A 149 2.89 -3.39 -26.45
C LYS A 149 1.61 -4.12 -26.07
N ILE A 150 1.73 -5.28 -25.44
CA ILE A 150 0.56 -5.93 -24.84
C ILE A 150 0.18 -5.16 -23.57
N GLU A 151 -0.99 -4.53 -23.60
CA GLU A 151 -1.57 -3.88 -22.43
C GLU A 151 -2.57 -4.82 -21.74
N LEU A 152 -2.38 -5.05 -20.43
CA LEU A 152 -3.32 -5.79 -19.60
C LEU A 152 -4.24 -4.80 -18.91
N GLN A 153 -5.56 -5.02 -19.00
CA GLN A 153 -6.53 -4.14 -18.36
C GLN A 153 -7.63 -4.91 -17.61
N ASN A 154 -8.18 -4.28 -16.59
CA ASN A 154 -9.36 -4.76 -15.90
C ASN A 154 -10.57 -4.73 -16.85
N SER A 155 -11.32 -5.83 -16.95
CA SER A 155 -12.47 -5.90 -17.86
C SER A 155 -13.61 -4.95 -17.50
N PHE A 156 -13.77 -4.56 -16.24
CA PHE A 156 -14.82 -3.66 -15.76
C PHE A 156 -14.38 -2.20 -15.73
N THR A 157 -13.25 -1.90 -15.07
CA THR A 157 -12.80 -0.51 -14.89
C THR A 157 -12.00 0.03 -16.07
N LYS A 158 -11.47 -0.87 -16.92
CA LYS A 158 -10.53 -0.56 -18.01
C LYS A 158 -9.18 0.01 -17.52
N ASP A 159 -8.91 -0.03 -16.22
CA ASP A 159 -7.63 0.38 -15.65
C ASP A 159 -6.52 -0.61 -16.04
N SER A 160 -5.30 -0.09 -16.18
CA SER A 160 -4.09 -0.88 -16.44
C SER A 160 -3.73 -1.75 -15.23
N ILE A 161 -3.26 -2.98 -15.49
CA ILE A 161 -2.88 -3.96 -14.45
C ILE A 161 -1.36 -3.99 -14.28
N SER A 162 -0.90 -3.87 -13.03
CA SER A 162 0.53 -3.87 -12.68
C SER A 162 1.20 -5.23 -12.94
N LYS A 163 2.51 -5.19 -13.27
CA LYS A 163 3.32 -6.36 -13.60
C LYS A 163 3.46 -7.34 -12.44
N GLU A 164 3.48 -6.81 -11.23
CA GLU A 164 3.67 -7.58 -10.00
C GLU A 164 2.46 -8.47 -9.70
N GLU A 165 1.30 -8.16 -10.28
CA GLU A 165 0.04 -8.85 -10.03
C GLU A 165 -0.26 -9.98 -11.03
N VAL A 166 0.51 -10.08 -12.13
CA VAL A 166 0.23 -11.00 -13.23
C VAL A 166 1.49 -11.72 -13.70
N LYS A 167 1.40 -13.03 -13.84
CA LYS A 167 2.42 -13.88 -14.45
C LYS A 167 1.89 -14.47 -15.74
N ALA A 168 2.75 -14.57 -16.73
CA ALA A 168 2.40 -15.09 -18.03
C ALA A 168 3.31 -16.22 -18.44
N PHE A 169 2.73 -17.19 -19.15
CA PHE A 169 3.42 -18.41 -19.55
C PHE A 169 3.10 -18.74 -21.00
N ILE A 170 4.11 -19.05 -21.79
CA ILE A 170 3.93 -19.72 -23.08
C ILE A 170 3.72 -21.21 -22.81
N VAL A 171 2.74 -21.81 -23.49
CA VAL A 171 2.50 -23.26 -23.45
C VAL A 171 3.05 -23.89 -24.72
N GLU A 172 4.17 -24.62 -24.58
CA GLU A 172 4.75 -25.45 -25.64
C GLU A 172 4.85 -26.89 -25.12
N ASP A 173 4.33 -27.86 -25.88
CA ASP A 173 4.41 -29.29 -25.54
C ASP A 173 3.94 -29.63 -24.12
N SER A 174 2.90 -28.95 -23.65
CA SER A 174 2.36 -29.05 -22.27
C SER A 174 3.28 -28.53 -21.15
N VAL A 175 4.37 -27.83 -21.49
CA VAL A 175 5.27 -27.17 -20.54
C VAL A 175 5.00 -25.67 -20.55
N GLU A 176 4.78 -25.10 -19.36
CA GLU A 176 4.62 -23.66 -19.15
C GLU A 176 5.99 -22.99 -18.96
N LYS A 177 6.37 -22.11 -19.89
CA LYS A 177 7.60 -21.29 -19.80
C LYS A 177 7.24 -19.84 -19.46
N PRO A 178 7.77 -19.25 -18.38
CA PRO A 178 7.42 -17.89 -17.98
C PRO A 178 7.90 -16.87 -19.02
N ILE A 179 7.08 -15.85 -19.28
CA ILE A 179 7.39 -14.72 -20.16
C ILE A 179 6.99 -13.39 -19.53
N ASP A 180 7.70 -12.32 -19.89
CA ASP A 180 7.29 -10.95 -19.57
C ASP A 180 6.47 -10.39 -20.73
N ILE A 181 5.14 -10.40 -20.57
CA ILE A 181 4.17 -9.89 -21.54
C ILE A 181 4.27 -8.37 -21.74
N GLN A 182 4.76 -7.62 -20.75
CA GLN A 182 4.75 -6.15 -20.79
C GLN A 182 6.08 -5.56 -21.27
N THR A 183 7.00 -6.38 -21.77
CA THR A 183 8.19 -5.90 -22.49
C THR A 183 7.85 -5.78 -23.97
N SER A 184 8.11 -4.60 -24.53
CA SER A 184 7.60 -4.07 -25.81
C SER A 184 7.90 -4.87 -27.09
N THR A 185 8.47 -6.07 -27.02
CA THR A 185 8.90 -6.81 -28.20
C THR A 185 8.79 -8.32 -27.99
N LEU A 186 7.57 -8.84 -27.94
CA LEU A 186 7.35 -10.27 -28.19
C LEU A 186 7.40 -10.51 -29.70
N LYS A 187 8.56 -10.95 -30.20
CA LYS A 187 8.70 -11.43 -31.59
C LYS A 187 8.16 -12.85 -31.66
N LEU A 188 6.93 -12.99 -32.14
CA LEU A 188 6.30 -14.29 -32.35
C LEU A 188 6.61 -14.77 -33.76
N GLU A 189 7.24 -15.94 -33.89
CA GLU A 189 7.51 -16.56 -35.21
C GLU A 189 6.34 -17.43 -35.69
N LYS A 190 5.51 -17.91 -34.75
CA LYS A 190 4.35 -18.78 -34.97
C LYS A 190 3.22 -18.41 -34.01
N GLU A 191 2.01 -18.88 -34.30
CA GLU A 191 0.91 -18.79 -33.34
C GLU A 191 1.32 -19.41 -32.00
N THR A 192 1.14 -18.67 -30.92
CA THR A 192 1.64 -19.05 -29.60
C THR A 192 0.52 -18.94 -28.57
N LYS A 193 0.27 -20.04 -27.86
CA LYS A 193 -0.69 -20.06 -26.75
C LYS A 193 -0.04 -19.51 -25.49
N VAL A 194 -0.65 -18.48 -24.92
CA VAL A 194 -0.19 -17.80 -23.71
C VAL A 194 -1.25 -17.93 -22.62
N VAL A 195 -0.83 -18.36 -21.44
CA VAL A 195 -1.65 -18.49 -20.25
C VAL A 195 -1.27 -17.39 -19.26
N ILE A 196 -2.25 -16.59 -18.89
CA ILE A 196 -2.10 -15.48 -17.96
C ILE A 196 -2.69 -15.93 -16.62
N LYS A 197 -1.87 -15.91 -15.57
CA LYS A 197 -2.22 -16.30 -14.20
C LYS A 197 -2.02 -15.13 -13.25
N SER A 198 -2.92 -15.01 -12.30
CA SER A 198 -2.86 -13.97 -11.27
C SER A 198 -3.56 -14.49 -10.00
N PRO A 199 -3.10 -14.08 -8.80
CA PRO A 199 -3.88 -14.29 -7.59
C PRO A 199 -5.18 -13.47 -7.57
N PHE A 200 -5.26 -12.37 -8.32
CA PHE A 200 -6.38 -11.41 -8.27
C PHE A 200 -7.29 -11.44 -9.49
N TYR A 201 -6.84 -12.00 -10.61
CA TYR A 201 -7.62 -12.12 -11.85
C TYR A 201 -7.82 -13.58 -12.22
N LYS A 202 -8.95 -13.88 -12.86
CA LYS A 202 -9.24 -15.22 -13.38
C LYS A 202 -8.22 -15.59 -14.46
N GLN A 203 -7.79 -16.85 -14.46
CA GLN A 203 -6.89 -17.36 -15.49
C GLN A 203 -7.48 -17.13 -16.88
N LYS A 204 -6.67 -16.62 -17.80
CA LYS A 204 -7.06 -16.37 -19.18
C LYS A 204 -6.04 -16.97 -20.13
N GLU A 205 -6.54 -17.73 -21.10
CA GLU A 205 -5.74 -18.23 -22.21
C GLU A 205 -5.98 -17.34 -23.42
N VAL A 206 -4.91 -16.94 -24.08
CA VAL A 206 -4.95 -16.15 -25.31
C VAL A 206 -4.04 -16.79 -26.33
N THR A 207 -4.46 -16.79 -27.59
CA THR A 207 -3.60 -17.20 -28.71
C THR A 207 -3.09 -15.92 -29.35
N LEU A 208 -1.77 -15.78 -29.43
CA LEU A 208 -1.13 -14.63 -30.03
C LEU A 208 -0.63 -15.00 -31.43
N SER A 209 -1.03 -14.21 -32.42
CA SER A 209 -0.67 -14.39 -33.83
C SER A 209 0.45 -13.42 -34.24
N PRO A 210 1.47 -13.86 -35.02
CA PRO A 210 2.60 -13.01 -35.44
C PRO A 210 2.25 -11.71 -36.15
N ASN A 211 1.11 -11.67 -36.86
CA ASN A 211 0.72 -10.57 -37.74
C ASN A 211 -0.54 -9.82 -37.26
N GLU A 212 -1.02 -10.09 -36.04
CA GLU A 212 -2.21 -9.44 -35.50
C GLU A 212 -1.79 -8.33 -34.52
N PRO A 213 -2.37 -7.12 -34.60
CA PRO A 213 -2.03 -6.04 -33.67
C PRO A 213 -2.46 -6.43 -32.26
N LEU A 214 -1.47 -6.71 -31.42
CA LEU A 214 -1.63 -6.97 -29.99
C LEU A 214 -2.02 -5.67 -29.28
N SER A 215 -3.31 -5.37 -29.22
CA SER A 215 -3.77 -4.09 -28.69
C SER A 215 -4.09 -4.14 -27.20
N ARG A 216 -4.78 -5.20 -26.72
CA ARG A 216 -5.31 -5.19 -25.35
C ARG A 216 -5.83 -6.54 -24.90
N ILE A 217 -5.42 -6.98 -23.70
CA ILE A 217 -5.96 -8.18 -23.08
C ILE A 217 -6.73 -7.80 -21.83
N GLU A 218 -8.04 -8.00 -21.86
CA GLU A 218 -8.89 -7.79 -20.69
C GLU A 218 -8.82 -8.99 -19.75
N LEU A 219 -8.58 -8.75 -18.47
CA LEU A 219 -8.61 -9.76 -17.42
C LEU A 219 -9.82 -9.51 -16.52
N ASN A 220 -10.57 -10.59 -16.26
CA ASN A 220 -11.70 -10.55 -15.33
C ASN A 220 -11.19 -10.65 -13.90
N PRO A 221 -11.55 -9.72 -13.01
CA PRO A 221 -11.25 -9.85 -11.59
C PRO A 221 -11.79 -11.14 -10.97
N ASN A 222 -11.08 -11.62 -9.96
CA ASN A 222 -11.55 -12.66 -9.05
C ASN A 222 -12.14 -11.96 -7.81
N ASP A 223 -13.46 -11.95 -7.70
CA ASP A 223 -14.18 -11.12 -6.72
C ASP A 223 -13.75 -11.42 -5.28
N TYR A 224 -13.57 -12.69 -4.92
CA TYR A 224 -13.16 -13.07 -3.56
C TYR A 224 -11.69 -12.73 -3.29
N ALA A 225 -10.81 -12.89 -4.27
CA ALA A 225 -9.42 -12.49 -4.14
C ALA A 225 -9.29 -10.95 -4.02
N MET A 226 -10.05 -10.20 -4.81
CA MET A 226 -10.10 -8.74 -4.74
C MET A 226 -10.66 -8.26 -3.40
N MET A 227 -11.72 -8.91 -2.89
CA MET A 227 -12.27 -8.63 -1.58
C MET A 227 -11.25 -8.89 -0.46
N LEU A 228 -10.55 -10.02 -0.51
CA LEU A 228 -9.49 -10.32 0.46
C LEU A 228 -8.35 -9.29 0.38
N LYS A 229 -7.90 -8.94 -0.82
CA LYS A 229 -6.89 -7.88 -1.05
C LYS A 229 -7.33 -6.56 -0.41
N ALA A 230 -8.58 -6.17 -0.63
CA ALA A 230 -9.15 -4.96 -0.04
C ALA A 230 -9.16 -5.04 1.50
N PHE A 231 -9.55 -6.17 2.09
CA PHE A 231 -9.47 -6.33 3.55
C PHE A 231 -8.03 -6.17 4.04
N MET A 232 -7.06 -6.90 3.48
CA MET A 232 -5.67 -6.82 3.91
C MET A 232 -5.08 -5.40 3.87
N LYS A 233 -5.59 -4.51 3.01
CA LYS A 233 -5.09 -3.15 2.85
C LYS A 233 -5.95 -2.06 3.49
N SER A 234 -7.20 -2.35 3.88
CA SER A 234 -8.17 -1.33 4.32
C SER A 234 -8.30 -1.21 5.84
N ASP A 235 -8.50 0.02 6.29
CA ASP A 235 -8.73 0.42 7.69
C ASP A 235 -10.23 0.44 8.05
N ILE A 236 -10.99 -0.57 7.61
CA ILE A 236 -12.43 -0.66 7.88
C ILE A 236 -12.65 -0.99 9.36
N LYS A 237 -13.43 -0.13 10.05
CA LYS A 237 -13.71 -0.24 11.49
C LYS A 237 -14.84 -1.22 11.84
N ASP A 238 -15.71 -1.58 10.89
CA ASP A 238 -16.80 -2.53 11.12
C ASP A 238 -16.30 -3.99 11.06
N TRP A 239 -15.83 -4.46 12.23
CA TRP A 239 -15.27 -5.79 12.39
C TRP A 239 -16.31 -6.91 12.24
N GLN A 240 -17.59 -6.64 12.57
CA GLN A 240 -18.63 -7.66 12.55
C GLN A 240 -19.00 -7.99 11.10
N THR A 241 -19.24 -6.96 10.28
CA THR A 241 -19.48 -7.14 8.84
C THR A 241 -18.28 -7.81 8.16
N ARG A 242 -17.05 -7.41 8.53
CA ARG A 242 -15.82 -8.02 8.00
C ARG A 242 -15.70 -9.50 8.34
N LYS A 243 -16.01 -9.89 9.58
CA LYS A 243 -16.02 -11.29 10.01
C LYS A 243 -17.03 -12.11 9.20
N GLU A 244 -18.24 -11.60 8.99
CA GLU A 244 -19.26 -12.27 8.17
C GLU A 244 -18.85 -12.39 6.71
N GLN A 245 -18.22 -11.37 6.14
CA GLN A 245 -17.72 -11.38 4.76
C GLN A 245 -16.55 -12.36 4.59
N LEU A 246 -15.60 -12.38 5.53
CA LEU A 246 -14.50 -13.35 5.53
C LEU A 246 -15.03 -14.79 5.59
N ASN A 247 -16.06 -15.05 6.40
CA ASN A 247 -16.71 -16.37 6.45
C ASN A 247 -17.37 -16.79 5.12
N LYS A 248 -17.81 -15.83 4.30
CA LYS A 248 -18.38 -16.11 2.97
C LYS A 248 -17.31 -16.45 1.93
N ILE A 249 -16.14 -15.82 2.01
CA ILE A 249 -15.09 -15.97 0.99
C ILE A 249 -14.01 -17.01 1.33
N LEU A 250 -13.80 -17.32 2.61
CA LEU A 250 -12.79 -18.28 3.06
C LEU A 250 -13.41 -19.67 3.28
N SER A 251 -12.78 -20.70 2.72
CA SER A 251 -13.16 -22.10 2.96
C SER A 251 -13.04 -22.47 4.43
N ASP A 252 -13.84 -23.43 4.87
CA ASP A 252 -13.73 -24.07 6.19
C ASP A 252 -12.39 -24.81 6.35
N ASN A 253 -11.80 -25.29 5.25
CA ASN A 253 -10.50 -25.96 5.20
C ASN A 253 -9.37 -25.02 4.73
N LEU A 254 -9.48 -23.71 5.00
CA LEU A 254 -8.46 -22.76 4.57
C LEU A 254 -7.08 -23.09 5.18
N GLU A 255 -6.10 -23.18 4.29
CA GLU A 255 -4.68 -23.26 4.63
C GLU A 255 -3.96 -21.97 4.19
N VAL A 256 -3.20 -21.35 5.09
CA VAL A 256 -2.43 -20.14 4.79
C VAL A 256 -0.97 -20.37 5.16
N MET A 257 -0.08 -20.08 4.22
CA MET A 257 1.37 -20.14 4.42
C MET A 257 1.98 -18.75 4.21
N VAL A 258 2.59 -18.19 5.25
CA VAL A 258 3.32 -16.92 5.19
C VAL A 258 4.81 -17.21 5.13
N MET A 259 5.45 -16.86 4.02
CA MET A 259 6.90 -17.00 3.87
C MET A 259 7.59 -15.86 4.63
N LEU A 260 8.42 -16.22 5.61
CA LEU A 260 9.20 -15.27 6.40
C LEU A 260 10.42 -14.80 5.60
N GLN A 261 10.88 -13.58 5.87
CA GLN A 261 12.10 -13.03 5.28
C GLN A 261 13.35 -13.77 5.80
N ASP A 262 14.51 -13.51 5.18
CA ASP A 262 15.82 -14.02 5.61
C ASP A 262 15.94 -15.54 5.78
N ASN A 263 15.19 -16.30 4.96
CA ASN A 263 15.19 -17.76 4.97
C ASN A 263 14.78 -18.36 6.33
N LEU A 264 13.98 -17.63 7.12
CA LEU A 264 13.46 -18.07 8.42
C LEU A 264 12.35 -19.13 8.31
N GLY A 265 11.98 -19.52 7.08
CA GLY A 265 10.99 -20.55 6.81
C GLY A 265 9.61 -19.98 6.51
N ALA A 266 8.56 -20.63 7.02
CA ALA A 266 7.18 -20.21 6.81
C ALA A 266 6.32 -20.44 8.05
N GLU A 267 5.39 -19.53 8.30
CA GLU A 267 4.33 -19.67 9.28
C GLU A 267 3.08 -20.25 8.62
N TYR A 268 2.37 -21.11 9.35
CA TYR A 268 1.12 -21.69 8.92
C TYR A 268 -0.04 -21.14 9.74
N PHE A 269 -1.15 -20.83 9.08
CA PHE A 269 -2.40 -20.43 9.74
C PHE A 269 -3.58 -21.21 9.17
N ASN A 270 -4.50 -21.60 10.05
CA ASN A 270 -5.82 -22.09 9.65
C ASN A 270 -6.81 -20.93 9.43
N LYS A 271 -8.04 -21.25 8.98
CA LYS A 271 -9.13 -20.28 8.79
C LYS A 271 -9.33 -19.33 9.97
N SER A 272 -9.42 -19.86 11.18
CA SER A 272 -9.75 -19.07 12.38
C SER A 272 -8.64 -18.07 12.69
N GLU A 273 -7.40 -18.55 12.74
CA GLU A 273 -6.22 -17.71 13.03
C GLU A 273 -6.02 -16.63 11.97
N PHE A 274 -6.09 -17.00 10.69
CA PHE A 274 -5.95 -16.04 9.61
C PHE A 274 -7.09 -15.03 9.59
N SER A 275 -8.34 -15.47 9.82
CA SER A 275 -9.49 -14.56 9.89
C SER A 275 -9.31 -13.54 11.02
N GLN A 276 -8.84 -13.95 12.20
CA GLN A 276 -8.56 -13.03 13.30
C GLN A 276 -7.48 -11.99 12.92
N LYS A 277 -6.40 -12.44 12.28
CA LYS A 277 -5.32 -11.57 11.79
C LYS A 277 -5.83 -10.58 10.74
N VAL A 278 -6.74 -11.00 9.86
CA VAL A 278 -7.32 -10.13 8.84
C VAL A 278 -8.40 -9.22 9.43
N ILE A 279 -9.17 -9.62 10.44
CA ILE A 279 -10.25 -8.78 11.01
C ILE A 279 -9.68 -7.49 11.62
N ILE A 280 -8.54 -7.58 12.30
CA ILE A 280 -7.90 -6.45 12.97
C ILE A 280 -6.85 -5.85 12.01
N PRO A 281 -7.07 -4.64 11.46
CA PRO A 281 -6.07 -4.00 10.62
C PRO A 281 -4.78 -3.77 11.43
N SER A 282 -3.65 -4.26 10.91
CA SER A 282 -2.33 -4.05 11.50
C SER A 282 -1.32 -3.63 10.45
N ALA A 283 -0.23 -2.98 10.88
CA ALA A 283 0.86 -2.61 9.99
C ALA A 283 1.51 -3.85 9.34
N SER A 284 1.65 -4.95 10.09
CA SER A 284 2.17 -6.22 9.56
C SER A 284 1.25 -6.82 8.50
N LEU A 285 -0.07 -6.82 8.72
CA LEU A 285 -1.06 -7.28 7.74
C LEU A 285 -0.95 -6.49 6.42
N LYS A 286 -0.78 -5.17 6.51
CA LYS A 286 -0.64 -4.30 5.33
C LYS A 286 0.62 -4.60 4.52
N LYS A 287 1.67 -5.17 5.11
CA LYS A 287 2.90 -5.57 4.40
C LYS A 287 2.79 -6.95 3.73
N LEU A 288 1.78 -7.73 4.05
CA LEU A 288 1.57 -9.02 3.40
C LEU A 288 1.13 -8.84 1.93
N LYS A 289 1.70 -9.69 1.07
CA LYS A 289 1.35 -9.80 -0.35
C LYS A 289 0.90 -11.22 -0.66
N ILE A 290 -0.21 -11.35 -1.39
CA ILE A 290 -0.70 -12.65 -1.88
C ILE A 290 0.10 -13.02 -3.14
N VAL A 291 0.80 -14.14 -3.09
CA VAL A 291 1.61 -14.67 -4.21
C VAL A 291 0.92 -15.83 -4.91
N GLU A 292 0.18 -16.64 -4.16
CA GLU A 292 -0.58 -17.77 -4.66
C GLU A 292 -1.94 -17.82 -3.95
N LEU A 293 -2.98 -18.16 -4.71
CA LEU A 293 -4.33 -18.30 -4.21
C LEU A 293 -4.99 -19.47 -4.95
N LYS A 294 -5.59 -20.40 -4.20
CA LYS A 294 -6.42 -21.48 -4.76
C LYS A 294 -7.83 -21.41 -4.20
N GLN A 295 -8.77 -21.83 -5.03
CA GLN A 295 -10.19 -21.83 -4.69
C GLN A 295 -10.78 -23.23 -4.86
N GLU A 296 -11.84 -23.48 -4.12
CA GLU A 296 -12.70 -24.66 -4.27
C GLU A 296 -13.70 -24.46 -5.42
N LYS A 297 -14.52 -25.50 -5.68
CA LYS A 297 -15.54 -25.47 -6.73
C LYS A 297 -16.61 -24.39 -6.50
N ASP A 298 -16.83 -23.98 -5.25
CA ASP A 298 -17.78 -22.91 -4.88
C ASP A 298 -17.13 -21.51 -4.87
N ASN A 299 -15.90 -21.39 -5.39
CA ASN A 299 -15.05 -20.21 -5.41
C ASN A 299 -14.48 -19.76 -4.05
N LYS A 300 -14.78 -20.43 -2.94
CA LYS A 300 -14.15 -20.09 -1.66
C LYS A 300 -12.65 -20.33 -1.72
N ILE A 301 -11.90 -19.45 -1.07
CA ILE A 301 -10.44 -19.53 -0.99
C ILE A 301 -10.08 -20.67 -0.04
N SER A 302 -9.35 -21.67 -0.54
CA SER A 302 -8.90 -22.83 0.24
C SER A 302 -7.41 -22.82 0.54
N PHE A 303 -6.61 -22.11 -0.25
CA PHE A 303 -5.17 -22.00 -0.01
C PHE A 303 -4.67 -20.60 -0.32
N LEU A 304 -3.79 -20.09 0.53
CA LEU A 304 -3.07 -18.83 0.34
C LEU A 304 -1.57 -19.02 0.60
N ARG A 305 -0.74 -18.48 -0.29
CA ARG A 305 0.68 -18.24 -0.03
C ARG A 305 0.94 -16.75 0.01
N LEU A 306 1.48 -16.29 1.12
CA LEU A 306 1.78 -14.88 1.38
C LEU A 306 3.29 -14.67 1.54
N THR A 307 3.77 -13.47 1.24
CA THR A 307 5.13 -13.00 1.53
C THR A 307 5.07 -11.63 2.20
N GLU A 308 6.10 -11.28 2.97
CA GLU A 308 6.26 -9.93 3.53
C GLU A 308 7.02 -9.01 2.56
N GLU A 309 6.52 -7.79 2.40
CA GLU A 309 7.24 -6.67 1.74
C GLU A 309 8.21 -5.97 2.70
#